data_AF-A0A6C1SRG3-F1
#
_entry.id   AF-A0A6C1SRG3-F1
#
_cell.length_a   1.000
_cell.length_b   1.000
_cell.length_c   1.000
_cell.angle_alpha   90.00
_cell.angle_beta   90.00
_cell.angle_gamma   90.00
#
_symmetry.space_group_name_H-M   'P 1'
#
loop_
_entity.id
_entity.type
_entity.pdbx_description
1 polymer ?
#
loop_
_entity_poly.entity_id
_entity_poly.type
_entity_poly.pdbx_seq_one_letter_code
_entity_poly.pdbx_strand_id
1 'polypeptide(L)'
;MARRRKRPCGPFGGWSSQTRNDTMPAIRNHTGRDVRPDREEPVTLLHWRTSMSLGEPSIDADHKHLIDILNRLHFLKLAGDDAGSIEAVLGQLVEYARGHFGREEALMRRCGFPDLDRHRQQHRALCETLTEFRLSFHNDPGTFDMERFYDFVADWLLVHVIKEDMKLRPHLARAGLLATTG
;
A
#
# COMPACT_ATOMS: atom_id res chain seq x y z
N MET A 1 -16.63 22.04 -76.45
CA MET A 1 -15.36 22.81 -76.35
C MET A 1 -14.51 22.27 -75.20
N ALA A 2 -13.25 21.92 -75.52
CA ALA A 2 -12.04 21.63 -74.70
C ALA A 2 -12.22 21.43 -73.17
N ARG A 3 -11.99 20.24 -72.57
CA ARG A 3 -10.71 19.53 -72.27
C ARG A 3 -9.56 20.40 -71.72
N ARG A 4 -9.13 20.13 -70.47
CA ARG A 4 -7.82 19.51 -70.16
C ARG A 4 -7.64 19.17 -68.67
N ARG A 5 -7.15 17.95 -68.45
CA ARG A 5 -6.60 17.37 -67.22
C ARG A 5 -5.20 17.95 -66.94
N LYS A 6 -4.72 17.87 -65.68
CA LYS A 6 -3.47 17.19 -65.25
C LYS A 6 -3.04 17.56 -63.82
N ARG A 7 -2.98 16.56 -62.93
CA ARG A 7 -1.80 16.32 -62.06
C ARG A 7 -0.75 15.55 -62.90
N PRO A 8 0.51 15.26 -62.47
CA PRO A 8 1.23 15.54 -61.23
C PRO A 8 2.68 16.06 -61.47
N CYS A 9 3.46 16.32 -60.41
CA CYS A 9 4.86 15.86 -60.19
C CYS A 9 5.60 16.75 -59.19
N GLY A 10 6.16 16.12 -58.14
CA GLY A 10 7.17 16.65 -57.23
C GLY A 10 7.68 15.50 -56.35
N PRO A 11 9.00 15.31 -56.18
CA PRO A 11 9.59 13.99 -56.01
C PRO A 11 9.81 13.55 -54.55
N PHE A 12 10.13 12.25 -54.44
CA PHE A 12 10.76 11.57 -53.32
C PHE A 12 11.88 12.36 -52.62
N GLY A 13 12.03 12.08 -51.32
CA GLY A 13 13.18 12.45 -50.48
C GLY A 13 12.74 13.22 -49.25
N GLY A 14 13.01 12.83 -48.00
CA GLY A 14 13.62 11.66 -47.43
C GLY A 14 13.34 11.73 -45.94
N TRP A 15 13.34 10.58 -45.26
CA TRP A 15 13.53 10.59 -43.82
C TRP A 15 14.91 11.17 -43.52
N SER A 16 14.97 12.32 -42.86
CA SER A 16 16.18 12.80 -42.21
C SER A 16 15.84 13.35 -40.83
N SER A 17 16.32 12.63 -39.84
CA SER A 17 16.35 12.96 -38.43
C SER A 17 16.97 14.34 -38.19
N GLN A 18 16.25 15.23 -37.52
CA GLN A 18 16.90 16.28 -36.73
C GLN A 18 16.00 16.66 -35.55
N THR A 19 16.40 16.19 -34.38
CA THR A 19 15.88 16.58 -33.07
C THR A 19 16.09 18.07 -32.84
N ARG A 20 15.02 18.86 -32.73
CA ARG A 20 15.11 20.18 -32.08
C ARG A 20 14.83 19.99 -30.61
N ASN A 21 15.91 19.98 -29.86
CA ASN A 21 15.93 20.01 -28.42
C ASN A 21 15.69 21.47 -27.99
N ASP A 22 14.41 21.86 -27.88
CA ASP A 22 14.04 23.16 -27.31
C ASP A 22 14.14 23.06 -25.78
N THR A 23 15.34 23.33 -25.29
CA THR A 23 15.66 23.39 -23.86
C THR A 23 14.96 24.60 -23.23
N MET A 24 13.97 24.34 -22.37
CA MET A 24 13.44 25.34 -21.42
C MET A 24 14.59 25.89 -20.54
N PRO A 25 14.64 27.19 -20.25
CA PRO A 25 15.74 27.74 -19.46
C PRO A 25 15.65 27.24 -18.01
N ALA A 26 16.76 26.72 -17.50
CA ALA A 26 16.87 26.27 -16.12
C ALA A 26 16.69 27.46 -15.15
N ILE A 27 15.74 27.35 -14.21
CA ILE A 27 15.63 28.28 -13.09
C ILE A 27 16.76 27.93 -12.11
N ARG A 28 17.81 28.77 -12.08
CA ARG A 28 18.94 28.62 -11.16
C ARG A 28 18.53 29.05 -9.75
N ASN A 29 18.72 28.18 -8.77
CA ASN A 29 18.84 28.61 -7.38
C ASN A 29 20.26 29.13 -7.10
N HIS A 30 20.45 29.83 -5.98
CA HIS A 30 21.69 30.52 -5.59
C HIS A 30 22.92 29.59 -5.37
N THR A 31 22.76 28.27 -5.51
CA THR A 31 23.84 27.29 -5.30
C THR A 31 24.34 26.63 -6.59
N GLY A 32 23.75 26.97 -7.75
CA GLY A 32 24.24 26.53 -9.06
C GLY A 32 24.16 25.02 -9.33
N ARG A 33 23.36 24.28 -8.55
CA ARG A 33 23.19 22.83 -8.72
C ARG A 33 21.92 22.53 -9.50
N ASP A 34 22.03 21.65 -10.48
CA ASP A 34 20.94 21.18 -11.32
C ASP A 34 19.96 20.35 -10.47
N VAL A 35 18.84 20.95 -10.06
CA VAL A 35 17.76 20.26 -9.33
C VAL A 35 16.80 19.72 -10.38
N ARG A 36 16.94 18.44 -10.73
CA ARG A 36 15.88 17.71 -11.44
C ARG A 36 14.67 17.67 -10.50
N PRO A 37 13.43 17.88 -10.98
CA PRO A 37 12.25 17.63 -10.15
C PRO A 37 12.35 16.18 -9.72
N ASP A 38 12.53 16.00 -8.42
CA ASP A 38 12.53 14.72 -7.76
C ASP A 38 11.29 13.95 -8.20
N ARG A 39 11.45 12.65 -8.46
CA ARG A 39 10.28 11.79 -8.61
C ARG A 39 9.70 11.75 -7.21
N GLU A 40 8.64 12.53 -6.96
CA GLU A 40 7.98 12.59 -5.66
C GLU A 40 7.76 11.15 -5.16
N GLU A 41 8.56 10.74 -4.16
CA GLU A 41 8.40 9.46 -3.51
C GLU A 41 6.95 9.40 -3.03
N PRO A 42 6.21 8.31 -3.33
CA PRO A 42 4.81 8.22 -2.98
C PRO A 42 4.67 8.49 -1.48
N VAL A 43 3.77 9.42 -1.14
CA VAL A 43 3.56 9.88 0.23
C VAL A 43 3.12 8.67 1.06
N THR A 44 4.07 8.07 1.79
CA THR A 44 3.82 6.94 2.68
C THR A 44 3.36 7.51 4.01
N LEU A 45 2.12 7.19 4.40
CA LEU A 45 1.49 7.78 5.57
C LEU A 45 1.77 6.96 6.84
N LEU A 46 1.91 5.64 6.70
CA LEU A 46 2.33 4.73 7.77
C LEU A 46 3.73 4.19 7.50
N HIS A 47 4.59 4.23 8.51
CA HIS A 47 5.95 3.69 8.43
C HIS A 47 6.15 2.56 9.43
N TRP A 48 6.69 1.44 8.94
CA TRP A 48 7.19 0.37 9.82
C TRP A 48 8.29 0.91 10.75
N ARG A 49 8.26 0.48 12.00
CA ARG A 49 9.28 0.80 13.01
C ARG A 49 9.76 -0.48 13.68
N THR A 50 11.03 -0.55 14.05
CA THR A 50 11.59 -1.71 14.77
C THR A 50 10.87 -1.99 16.09
N SER A 51 10.23 -0.99 16.70
CA SER A 51 9.39 -1.14 17.90
C SER A 51 8.12 -1.98 17.66
N MET A 52 7.74 -2.22 16.41
CA MET A 52 6.61 -3.08 16.00
C MET A 52 7.06 -4.53 15.76
N SER A 53 8.37 -4.82 15.86
CA SER A 53 8.92 -6.15 15.61
C SER A 53 8.70 -7.07 16.81
N LEU A 54 8.10 -8.22 16.55
CA LEU A 54 8.02 -9.32 17.51
C LEU A 54 9.32 -10.13 17.56
N GLY A 55 10.18 -10.01 16.55
CA GLY A 55 11.36 -10.85 16.36
C GLY A 55 11.03 -12.22 15.77
N GLU A 56 9.82 -12.40 15.26
CA GLU A 56 9.39 -13.54 14.46
C GLU A 56 9.28 -13.05 13.00
N PRO A 57 10.16 -13.53 12.08
CA PRO A 57 10.26 -12.94 10.75
C PRO A 57 9.00 -13.03 9.89
N SER A 58 8.18 -14.07 10.05
CA SER A 58 6.97 -14.24 9.27
C SER A 58 5.87 -13.27 9.71
N ILE A 59 5.70 -13.05 11.00
CA ILE A 59 4.74 -12.08 11.55
C ILE A 59 5.20 -10.65 11.27
N ASP A 60 6.49 -10.36 11.43
CA ASP A 60 7.03 -9.04 11.10
C ASP A 60 6.89 -8.72 9.60
N ALA A 61 6.99 -9.72 8.72
CA ALA A 61 6.74 -9.55 7.30
C ALA A 61 5.25 -9.28 7.01
N ASP A 62 4.35 -9.97 7.70
CA ASP A 62 2.91 -9.74 7.57
C ASP A 62 2.53 -8.31 7.98
N HIS A 63 3.03 -7.80 9.11
CA HIS A 63 2.73 -6.45 9.57
C HIS A 63 3.22 -5.38 8.57
N LYS A 64 4.42 -5.56 8.01
CA LYS A 64 4.94 -4.68 6.96
C LYS A 64 4.04 -4.69 5.74
N HIS A 65 3.59 -5.87 5.31
CA HIS A 65 2.73 -5.97 4.14
C HIS A 65 1.34 -5.35 4.37
N LEU A 66 0.78 -5.49 5.57
CA LEU A 66 -0.46 -4.78 5.94
C LEU A 66 -0.30 -3.26 5.87
N ILE A 67 0.83 -2.73 6.36
CA ILE A 67 1.17 -1.30 6.25
C ILE A 67 1.29 -0.89 4.77
N ASP A 68 1.93 -1.71 3.94
CA ASP A 68 2.08 -1.44 2.50
C ASP A 68 0.72 -1.39 1.78
N ILE A 69 -0.20 -2.30 2.11
CA ILE A 69 -1.56 -2.30 1.56
C ILE A 69 -2.30 -1.01 1.96
N LEU A 70 -2.19 -0.57 3.22
CA LEU A 70 -2.81 0.68 3.68
C LEU A 70 -2.22 1.90 2.97
N ASN A 71 -0.90 1.99 2.88
CA ASN A 71 -0.24 3.06 2.14
C ASN A 71 -0.67 3.08 0.66
N ARG A 72 -0.86 1.92 0.04
CA ARG A 72 -1.37 1.81 -1.32
C ARG A 72 -2.80 2.36 -1.45
N LEU A 73 -3.69 2.03 -0.51
CA LEU A 73 -5.06 2.60 -0.50
C LEU A 73 -5.04 4.13 -0.41
N HIS A 74 -4.18 4.67 0.44
CA HIS A 74 -4.00 6.11 0.56
C HIS A 74 -3.51 6.74 -0.75
N PHE A 75 -2.51 6.13 -1.38
CA PHE A 75 -2.00 6.60 -2.67
C PHE A 75 -3.05 6.59 -3.78
N LEU A 76 -3.79 5.47 -3.96
CA LEU A 76 -4.84 5.38 -4.99
C LEU A 76 -5.91 6.46 -4.81
N LYS A 77 -6.26 6.76 -3.55
CA LYS A 77 -7.21 7.84 -3.23
C LYS A 77 -6.66 9.21 -3.63
N LEU A 78 -5.41 9.52 -3.30
CA LEU A 78 -4.77 10.79 -3.67
C LEU A 78 -4.58 10.95 -5.18
N ALA A 79 -4.25 9.87 -5.87
CA ALA A 79 -4.11 9.84 -7.33
C ALA A 79 -5.45 10.00 -8.07
N GLY A 80 -6.58 9.85 -7.37
CA GLY A 80 -7.91 9.89 -7.98
C GLY A 80 -8.18 8.70 -8.88
N ASP A 81 -7.61 7.53 -8.56
CA ASP A 81 -7.82 6.30 -9.33
C ASP A 81 -9.28 5.82 -9.29
N ASP A 82 -9.62 4.93 -10.21
CA ASP A 82 -10.99 4.43 -10.36
C ASP A 82 -11.44 3.58 -9.17
N ALA A 83 -12.76 3.53 -8.96
CA ALA A 83 -13.36 2.79 -7.85
C ALA A 83 -13.02 1.29 -7.86
N GLY A 84 -12.88 0.67 -9.04
CA GLY A 84 -12.52 -0.75 -9.14
C GLY A 84 -11.11 -1.03 -8.63
N SER A 85 -10.16 -0.14 -8.91
CA SER A 85 -8.80 -0.20 -8.38
C SER A 85 -8.77 -0.12 -6.85
N ILE A 86 -9.54 0.80 -6.26
CA ILE A 86 -9.66 0.93 -4.79
C ILE A 86 -10.33 -0.32 -4.19
N GLU A 87 -11.43 -0.79 -4.79
CA GLU A 87 -12.14 -1.99 -4.33
C GLU A 87 -11.25 -3.22 -4.32
N ALA A 88 -10.42 -3.40 -5.36
CA ALA A 88 -9.48 -4.51 -5.44
C ALA A 88 -8.49 -4.51 -4.28
N VAL A 89 -7.97 -3.34 -3.90
CA VAL A 89 -7.03 -3.24 -2.77
C VAL A 89 -7.74 -3.37 -1.41
N LEU A 90 -8.98 -2.88 -1.26
CA LEU A 90 -9.81 -3.17 -0.08
C LEU A 90 -10.05 -4.68 0.06
N GLY A 91 -10.29 -5.38 -1.05
CA GLY A 91 -10.39 -6.83 -1.09
C GLY A 91 -9.11 -7.52 -0.63
N GLN A 92 -7.95 -7.06 -1.10
CA GLN A 92 -6.63 -7.56 -0.68
C GLN A 92 -6.40 -7.36 0.82
N LEU A 93 -6.77 -6.20 1.37
CA LEU A 93 -6.63 -5.92 2.80
C LEU A 93 -7.43 -6.91 3.66
N VAL A 94 -8.71 -7.13 3.32
CA VAL A 94 -9.58 -8.06 4.06
C VAL A 94 -9.02 -9.47 4.05
N GLU A 95 -8.61 -9.97 2.88
CA GLU A 95 -8.10 -11.32 2.74
C GLU A 95 -6.76 -11.50 3.43
N TYR A 96 -5.84 -10.55 3.26
CA TYR A 96 -4.53 -10.62 3.87
C TYR A 96 -4.60 -10.54 5.40
N ALA A 97 -5.44 -9.67 5.96
CA ALA A 97 -5.66 -9.57 7.40
C ALA A 97 -6.17 -10.89 7.99
N ARG A 98 -7.16 -11.53 7.35
CA ARG A 98 -7.67 -12.86 7.78
C ARG A 98 -6.58 -13.92 7.77
N GLY A 99 -5.78 -13.97 6.71
CA GLY A 99 -4.67 -14.92 6.59
C GLY A 99 -3.58 -14.68 7.64
N HIS A 100 -3.22 -13.42 7.87
CA HIS A 100 -2.26 -13.01 8.89
C HIS A 100 -2.71 -13.41 10.30
N PHE A 101 -3.94 -13.07 10.69
CA PHE A 101 -4.50 -13.45 11.99
C PHE A 101 -4.52 -14.96 12.19
N GLY A 102 -4.82 -15.75 11.14
CA GLY A 102 -4.74 -17.20 11.21
C GLY A 102 -3.32 -17.72 11.51
N ARG A 103 -2.28 -17.10 10.93
CA ARG A 103 -0.87 -17.44 11.20
C ARG A 103 -0.46 -17.05 12.62
N GLU A 104 -0.83 -15.86 13.06
CA GLU A 104 -0.53 -15.38 14.39
C GLU A 104 -1.21 -16.22 15.47
N GLU A 105 -2.50 -16.55 15.31
CA GLU A 105 -3.22 -17.41 16.25
C GLU A 105 -2.64 -18.82 16.31
N ALA A 106 -2.14 -19.35 15.19
CA ALA A 106 -1.43 -20.62 15.17
C ALA A 106 -0.12 -20.52 15.96
N LEU A 107 0.59 -19.40 15.84
CA LEU A 107 1.81 -19.12 16.60
C LEU A 107 1.52 -18.98 18.11
N MET A 108 0.48 -18.24 18.48
CA MET A 108 -0.01 -18.11 19.85
C MET A 108 -0.35 -19.47 20.47
N ARG A 109 -1.02 -20.35 19.71
CA ARG A 109 -1.32 -21.72 20.16
C ARG A 109 -0.02 -22.51 20.40
N ARG A 110 0.96 -22.41 19.49
CA ARG A 110 2.24 -23.13 19.58
C ARG A 110 3.08 -22.70 20.77
N CYS A 111 3.08 -21.43 21.14
CA CYS A 111 3.85 -20.92 22.27
C CYS A 111 3.08 -20.92 23.61
N GLY A 112 1.84 -21.42 23.63
CA GLY A 112 1.01 -21.47 24.83
C GLY A 112 0.61 -20.08 25.34
N PHE A 113 0.29 -19.14 24.44
CA PHE A 113 -0.15 -17.80 24.81
C PHE A 113 -1.49 -17.86 25.57
N PRO A 114 -1.57 -17.36 26.82
CA PRO A 114 -2.74 -17.54 27.68
C PRO A 114 -3.98 -16.76 27.22
N ASP A 115 -3.77 -15.65 26.51
CA ASP A 115 -4.81 -14.70 26.12
C ASP A 115 -5.38 -14.95 24.70
N LEU A 116 -5.11 -16.12 24.12
CA LEU A 116 -5.45 -16.45 22.73
C LEU A 116 -6.92 -16.21 22.39
N ASP A 117 -7.86 -16.60 23.25
CA ASP A 117 -9.29 -16.46 22.94
C ASP A 117 -9.76 -15.01 22.97
N ARG A 118 -9.17 -14.17 23.83
CA ARG A 118 -9.42 -12.72 23.84
C ARG A 118 -8.86 -12.09 22.57
N HIS A 119 -7.64 -12.47 22.19
CA HIS A 119 -6.95 -11.95 21.02
C HIS A 119 -7.72 -12.28 19.73
N ARG A 120 -8.21 -13.52 19.60
CA ARG A 120 -9.13 -13.97 18.53
C ARG A 120 -10.38 -13.11 18.36
N GLN A 121 -10.96 -12.64 19.46
CA GLN A 121 -12.15 -11.80 19.40
C GLN A 121 -11.81 -10.43 18.79
N GLN A 122 -10.63 -9.88 19.10
CA GLN A 122 -10.15 -8.64 18.49
C GLN A 122 -9.94 -8.80 16.98
N HIS A 123 -9.30 -9.90 16.55
CA HIS A 123 -9.13 -10.24 15.13
C HIS A 123 -10.47 -10.35 14.40
N ARG A 124 -11.41 -11.10 14.97
CA ARG A 124 -12.74 -11.29 14.38
C ARG A 124 -13.48 -9.96 14.21
N ALA A 125 -13.49 -9.13 15.24
CA ALA A 125 -14.14 -7.83 15.21
C ALA A 125 -13.56 -6.92 14.11
N LEU A 126 -12.24 -6.92 13.92
CA LEU A 126 -11.63 -6.19 12.81
C LEU A 126 -12.05 -6.77 11.46
N CYS A 127 -11.97 -8.09 11.27
CA CYS A 127 -12.34 -8.71 10.00
C CYS A 127 -13.79 -8.43 9.60
N GLU A 128 -14.70 -8.44 10.57
CA GLU A 128 -16.11 -8.05 10.38
C GLU A 128 -16.19 -6.59 9.93
N THR A 129 -15.56 -5.68 10.67
CA THR A 129 -15.56 -4.25 10.34
C THR A 129 -14.95 -3.94 8.96
N LEU A 130 -13.82 -4.57 8.60
CA LEU A 130 -13.21 -4.41 7.27
C LEU A 130 -14.12 -4.94 6.15
N THR A 131 -14.86 -6.01 6.43
CA THR A 131 -15.84 -6.56 5.47
C THR A 131 -16.99 -5.58 5.27
N GLU A 132 -17.49 -4.97 6.33
CA GLU A 132 -18.53 -3.93 6.26
C GLU A 132 -18.07 -2.71 5.48
N PHE A 133 -16.84 -2.23 5.71
CA PHE A 133 -16.26 -1.15 4.93
C PHE A 133 -16.16 -1.50 3.45
N ARG A 134 -15.66 -2.69 3.10
CA ARG A 134 -15.58 -3.13 1.71
C ARG A 134 -16.96 -3.19 1.05
N LEU A 135 -17.97 -3.70 1.76
CA LEU A 135 -19.35 -3.76 1.25
C LEU A 135 -19.96 -2.37 1.08
N SER A 136 -19.73 -1.46 2.02
CA SER A 136 -20.16 -0.06 1.92
C SER A 136 -19.55 0.61 0.68
N PHE A 137 -18.24 0.44 0.48
CA PHE A 137 -17.54 0.95 -0.69
C PHE A 137 -18.11 0.35 -1.99
N HIS A 138 -18.33 -0.97 -2.05
CA HIS A 138 -18.89 -1.64 -3.22
C HIS A 138 -20.27 -1.10 -3.62
N ASN A 139 -21.12 -0.83 -2.62
CA ASN A 139 -22.49 -0.39 -2.86
C ASN A 139 -22.59 1.06 -3.32
N ASP A 140 -21.80 1.96 -2.72
CA ASP A 140 -21.77 3.37 -3.09
C ASP A 140 -20.37 3.98 -2.90
N PRO A 141 -19.47 3.82 -3.88
CA PRO A 141 -18.12 4.40 -3.81
C PRO A 141 -18.12 5.92 -3.71
N GLY A 142 -19.17 6.59 -4.18
CA GLY A 142 -19.25 8.06 -4.26
C GLY A 142 -19.44 8.73 -2.90
N THR A 143 -20.03 8.01 -1.93
CA THR A 143 -20.26 8.50 -0.57
C THR A 143 -19.33 7.87 0.47
N PHE A 144 -18.45 6.97 0.05
CA PHE A 144 -17.53 6.28 0.96
C PHE A 144 -16.48 7.24 1.55
N ASP A 145 -16.48 7.33 2.88
CA ASP A 145 -15.53 8.11 3.64
C ASP A 145 -14.19 7.35 3.79
N MET A 146 -13.31 7.56 2.80
CA MET A 146 -11.97 6.98 2.76
C MET A 146 -11.08 7.42 3.92
N GLU A 147 -11.23 8.66 4.40
CA GLU A 147 -10.41 9.18 5.50
C GLU A 147 -10.79 8.47 6.81
N ARG A 148 -12.09 8.41 7.13
CA ARG A 148 -12.57 7.67 8.30
C ARG A 148 -12.20 6.19 8.26
N PHE A 149 -12.31 5.57 7.10
CA PHE A 149 -11.86 4.18 6.92
C PHE A 149 -10.36 4.04 7.25
N TYR A 150 -9.53 4.90 6.66
CA TYR A 150 -8.09 4.84 6.84
C TYR A 150 -7.70 5.05 8.31
N ASP A 151 -8.23 6.10 8.94
CA ASP A 151 -7.96 6.43 10.34
C ASP A 151 -8.31 5.26 11.26
N PHE A 152 -9.49 4.64 11.04
CA PHE A 152 -9.91 3.47 11.81
C PHE A 152 -8.92 2.32 11.69
N VAL A 153 -8.51 1.93 10.48
CA VAL A 153 -7.63 0.78 10.28
C VAL A 153 -6.21 1.07 10.74
N ALA A 154 -5.70 2.28 10.48
CA ALA A 154 -4.40 2.74 10.93
C ALA A 154 -4.30 2.73 12.46
N ASP A 155 -5.29 3.31 13.14
CA ASP A 155 -5.34 3.33 14.61
C ASP A 155 -5.46 1.92 15.17
N TRP A 156 -6.33 1.08 14.61
CA TRP A 156 -6.47 -0.30 15.05
C TRP A 156 -5.14 -1.04 14.91
N LEU A 157 -4.49 -0.97 13.75
CA LEU A 157 -3.23 -1.68 13.49
C LEU A 157 -2.13 -1.22 14.43
N LEU A 158 -1.95 0.09 14.61
CA LEU A 158 -0.94 0.65 15.52
C LEU A 158 -1.19 0.23 16.97
N VAL A 159 -2.44 0.32 17.43
CA VAL A 159 -2.79 -0.05 18.81
C VAL A 159 -2.65 -1.54 19.03
N HIS A 160 -3.12 -2.36 18.09
CA HIS A 160 -3.10 -3.81 18.19
C HIS A 160 -1.66 -4.34 18.17
N VAL A 161 -0.87 -3.99 17.15
CA VAL A 161 0.52 -4.46 17.03
C VAL A 161 1.36 -4.06 18.25
N ILE A 162 1.24 -2.81 18.70
CA ILE A 162 2.08 -2.31 19.80
C ILE A 162 1.61 -2.82 21.16
N LYS A 163 0.29 -2.96 21.39
CA LYS A 163 -0.23 -3.28 22.74
C LYS A 163 -0.60 -4.75 22.91
N GLU A 164 -1.06 -5.43 21.87
CA GLU A 164 -1.54 -6.80 21.95
C GLU A 164 -0.48 -7.77 21.45
N ASP A 165 0.02 -7.62 20.23
CA ASP A 165 0.94 -8.60 19.62
C ASP A 165 2.29 -8.60 20.33
N MET A 166 2.76 -7.43 20.80
CA MET A 166 3.98 -7.34 21.61
C MET A 166 3.92 -8.17 22.89
N LYS A 167 2.73 -8.49 23.43
CA LYS A 167 2.59 -9.41 24.56
C LYS A 167 2.99 -10.84 24.20
N LEU A 168 2.96 -11.20 22.91
CA LEU A 168 3.35 -12.51 22.41
C LEU A 168 4.86 -12.73 22.51
N ARG A 169 5.66 -11.68 22.29
CA ARG A 169 7.13 -11.74 22.23
C ARG A 169 7.81 -12.56 23.36
N PRO A 170 7.53 -12.35 24.66
CA PRO A 170 8.13 -13.17 25.72
C PRO A 170 7.74 -14.66 25.65
N HIS A 171 6.55 -14.99 25.14
CA HIS A 171 6.13 -16.38 24.95
C HIS A 171 6.85 -17.02 23.77
N LEU A 172 7.07 -16.28 22.68
CA LEU A 172 7.88 -16.74 21.55
C LEU A 172 9.32 -17.03 21.98
N ALA A 173 9.90 -16.14 22.80
CA ALA A 173 11.24 -16.35 23.34
C ALA A 173 11.33 -17.63 24.16
N ARG A 174 10.38 -17.83 25.10
CA ARG A 174 10.33 -19.04 25.95
C ARG A 174 10.10 -20.32 25.15
N ALA A 175 9.36 -20.24 24.05
CA ALA A 175 9.12 -21.36 23.15
C ALA A 175 10.25 -21.61 22.13
N GLY A 176 11.31 -20.78 22.12
CA GLY A 176 12.41 -20.89 21.16
C GLY A 176 12.00 -20.57 19.72
N LEU A 177 10.99 -19.72 19.54
CA LEU A 177 10.39 -19.37 18.23
C LEU A 177 10.84 -18.01 17.70
N LEU A 178 11.66 -17.27 18.44
CA LEU A 178 12.29 -16.06 17.91
C LEU A 178 13.46 -16.43 17.00
N ALA A 179 13.71 -15.61 15.99
CA ALA A 179 14.93 -15.74 15.21
C ALA A 179 16.14 -15.61 16.14
N THR A 180 17.04 -16.58 16.12
CA THR A 180 18.33 -16.47 16.79
C THR A 180 19.13 -15.40 16.07
N THR A 181 19.42 -14.29 16.74
CA THR A 181 20.45 -13.35 16.28
C THR A 181 21.78 -14.11 16.32
N GLY A 182 22.20 -14.61 15.16
CA GLY A 182 23.54 -15.16 14.95
C GLY A 182 24.59 -14.05 14.88
#